data_AF-A0A0J9SKE8-F1
#
_entry.id   AF-A0A0J9SKE8-F1
#
_cell.length_a   1.000
_cell.length_b   1.000
_cell.length_c   1.000
_cell.angle_alpha   90.00
_cell.angle_beta   90.00
_cell.angle_gamma   90.00
#
_symmetry.space_group_name_H-M   'P 1'
#
loop_
_entity.id
_entity.type
_entity.pdbx_description
1 polymer ?
#
loop_
_entity_poly.entity_id
_entity_poly.type
_entity_poly.pdbx_seq_one_letter_code
_entity_poly.pdbx_strand_id
1 'polypeptide(L)'
;MYKKFGYRHIFISSLPLFGLILHVLFSENGPFKKYCPSDCGNNHNITSQTDIKKIHTQAGLKLAKLDTQTTGILLVLHDLLYIILSVSVISATIFILIKIVKYERLKAGKGKMNMKEYCKFCKDLMNNKIN
;
A
#
# COMPACT_ATOMS: atom_id res chain seq x y z
N MET A 1 -17.57 18.16 -12.93
CA MET A 1 -16.58 18.07 -11.82
C MET A 1 -15.97 16.66 -11.68
N TYR A 2 -16.78 15.59 -11.77
CA TYR A 2 -16.32 14.18 -11.76
C TYR A 2 -15.28 13.85 -12.84
N LYS A 3 -15.47 14.32 -14.08
CA LYS A 3 -14.55 14.07 -15.22
C LYS A 3 -13.13 14.68 -15.07
N LYS A 4 -12.93 15.72 -14.24
CA LYS A 4 -11.64 16.44 -14.16
C LYS A 4 -10.76 16.04 -12.97
N PHE A 5 -11.37 15.51 -11.90
CA PHE A 5 -10.65 15.12 -10.67
C PHE A 5 -10.73 13.62 -10.35
N GLY A 6 -11.73 12.90 -10.88
CA GLY A 6 -11.92 11.47 -10.59
C GLY A 6 -10.81 10.58 -11.17
N TYR A 7 -10.47 10.78 -12.45
CA TYR A 7 -9.54 9.89 -13.16
C TYR A 7 -8.13 9.88 -12.56
N ARG A 8 -7.62 11.05 -12.15
CA ARG A 8 -6.29 11.17 -11.52
C ARG A 8 -6.24 10.48 -10.15
N HIS A 9 -7.33 10.52 -9.39
CA HIS A 9 -7.40 9.90 -8.07
C HIS A 9 -7.47 8.38 -8.15
N ILE A 10 -8.14 7.82 -9.17
CA ILE A 10 -8.16 6.38 -9.46
C ILE A 10 -6.74 5.83 -9.67
N PHE A 11 -5.92 6.53 -10.47
CA PHE A 11 -4.52 6.13 -10.68
C PHE A 11 -3.70 6.16 -9.40
N ILE A 12 -3.87 7.20 -8.58
CA ILE A 12 -3.11 7.37 -7.34
C ILE A 12 -3.50 6.30 -6.30
N SER A 13 -4.78 5.90 -6.27
CA SER A 13 -5.27 4.82 -5.42
C SER A 13 -4.72 3.44 -5.78
N SER A 14 -4.15 3.26 -6.98
CA SER A 14 -3.51 2.01 -7.39
C SER A 14 -2.12 1.81 -6.78
N LEU A 15 -1.43 2.87 -6.35
CA LEU A 15 -0.05 2.75 -5.86
C LEU A 15 0.09 1.92 -4.58
N PRO A 16 -0.78 2.08 -3.55
CA PRO A 16 -0.69 1.25 -2.34
C PRO A 16 -0.90 -0.24 -2.62
N LEU A 17 -1.68 -0.61 -3.64
CA LEU A 17 -1.90 -2.01 -4.00
C LEU A 17 -0.60 -2.73 -4.39
N PHE A 18 0.34 -2.01 -5.03
CA PHE A 18 1.66 -2.57 -5.33
C PHE A 18 2.50 -2.84 -4.07
N GLY A 19 2.34 -2.04 -3.02
CA GLY A 19 3.02 -2.29 -1.75
C GLY A 19 2.50 -3.53 -1.02
N LEU A 20 1.18 -3.74 -1.06
CA LEU A 20 0.56 -4.97 -0.55
C LEU A 20 1.05 -6.23 -1.27
N ILE A 21 1.19 -6.16 -2.61
CA ILE A 21 1.67 -7.30 -3.40
C ILE A 21 3.08 -7.71 -2.96
N LEU A 22 3.97 -6.74 -2.71
CA LEU A 22 5.33 -7.03 -2.24
C LEU A 22 5.33 -7.63 -0.83
N HIS A 23 4.51 -7.11 0.07
CA HIS A 23 4.37 -7.68 1.42
C HIS A 23 3.87 -9.13 1.37
N VAL A 24 2.93 -9.46 0.48
CA VAL A 24 2.45 -10.84 0.27
C VAL A 24 3.53 -11.73 -0.37
N LEU A 25 4.32 -11.18 -1.30
CA LEU A 25 5.39 -11.92 -1.98
C LEU A 25 6.48 -12.40 -1.01
N PHE A 26 6.86 -11.53 -0.08
CA PHE A 26 7.89 -11.76 0.94
C PHE A 26 7.33 -12.24 2.29
N SER A 27 6.01 -12.49 2.35
CA SER A 27 5.36 -13.06 3.53
C SER A 27 5.90 -14.45 3.85
N GLU A 28 5.69 -14.91 5.08
CA GLU A 28 6.06 -16.25 5.51
C GLU A 28 5.42 -17.36 4.67
N ASN A 29 4.28 -17.08 4.02
CA ASN A 29 3.60 -18.00 3.10
C ASN A 29 3.79 -17.61 1.62
N GLY A 30 4.65 -16.63 1.34
CA GLY A 30 4.89 -16.10 0.01
C GLY A 30 5.77 -17.02 -0.85
N PRO A 31 5.74 -16.85 -2.19
CA PRO A 31 6.57 -17.62 -3.12
C PRO A 31 8.07 -17.41 -2.87
N PHE A 32 8.46 -16.30 -2.22
CA PHE A 32 9.85 -16.01 -1.88
C PHE A 32 10.31 -16.58 -0.53
N LYS A 33 9.47 -17.32 0.21
CA LYS A 33 9.88 -18.00 1.47
C LYS A 33 11.12 -18.88 1.29
N LYS A 34 11.26 -19.48 0.10
CA LYS A 34 12.38 -20.38 -0.22
C LYS A 34 13.66 -19.66 -0.65
N TYR A 35 13.70 -18.33 -0.62
CA TYR A 35 14.87 -17.55 -1.00
C TYR A 35 15.66 -17.13 0.24
N CYS A 36 16.96 -17.41 0.20
CA CYS A 36 17.90 -17.07 1.26
C CYS A 36 18.91 -16.03 0.73
N PRO A 37 19.28 -14.98 1.49
CA PRO A 37 20.29 -14.03 1.07
C PRO A 37 21.65 -14.68 0.83
N SER A 38 22.48 -14.04 0.00
CA SER A 38 23.78 -14.58 -0.41
C SER A 38 24.78 -14.74 0.74
N ASP A 39 24.62 -13.97 1.82
CA ASP A 39 25.51 -13.98 3.00
C ASP A 39 24.93 -14.77 4.18
N CYS A 40 24.05 -15.74 3.92
CA CYS A 40 23.49 -16.57 4.99
C CYS A 40 24.50 -17.52 5.67
N GLY A 41 25.76 -17.57 5.22
CA GLY A 41 26.80 -18.48 5.75
C GLY A 41 26.97 -18.40 7.28
N ASN A 42 26.88 -17.19 7.84
CA ASN A 42 26.96 -16.96 9.29
C ASN A 42 25.80 -17.60 10.06
N ASN A 43 24.59 -17.65 9.48
CA ASN A 43 23.43 -18.28 10.10
C ASN A 43 23.46 -19.81 10.02
N HIS A 44 24.35 -20.36 9.19
CA HIS A 44 24.50 -21.80 9.00
C HIS A 44 25.82 -22.35 9.56
N ASN A 45 26.67 -21.49 10.14
CA ASN A 45 27.99 -21.83 10.67
C ASN A 45 28.93 -22.39 9.58
N ILE A 46 28.89 -21.81 8.38
CA ILE A 46 29.61 -22.30 7.19
C ILE A 46 30.32 -21.15 6.49
N THR A 47 31.61 -21.32 6.26
CA THR A 47 32.48 -20.33 5.61
C THR A 47 32.69 -20.57 4.12
N SER A 48 32.39 -21.78 3.61
CA SER A 48 32.64 -22.18 2.22
C SER A 48 31.41 -22.01 1.31
N GLN A 49 31.56 -21.21 0.25
CA GLN A 49 30.50 -20.88 -0.71
C GLN A 49 29.93 -22.12 -1.46
N THR A 50 30.77 -23.14 -1.67
CA THR A 50 30.37 -24.42 -2.26
C THR A 50 29.45 -25.23 -1.35
N ASP A 51 29.66 -25.16 -0.04
CA ASP A 51 28.88 -25.92 0.95
C ASP A 51 27.54 -25.24 1.22
N ILE A 52 27.52 -23.91 1.21
CA ILE A 52 26.28 -23.12 1.23
C ILE A 52 25.37 -23.54 0.07
N LYS A 53 25.88 -23.61 -1.16
CA LYS A 53 25.07 -24.00 -2.33
C LYS A 53 24.53 -25.42 -2.23
N LYS A 54 25.32 -26.38 -1.72
CA LYS A 54 24.88 -27.77 -1.51
C LYS A 54 23.75 -27.87 -0.49
N ILE A 55 23.89 -27.18 0.65
CA ILE A 55 22.91 -27.21 1.74
C ILE A 55 21.59 -26.56 1.32
N HIS A 56 21.65 -25.46 0.57
CA HIS A 56 20.46 -24.83 0.00
C HIS A 56 19.76 -25.74 -1.02
N THR A 57 20.53 -26.40 -1.89
CA THR A 57 19.97 -27.34 -2.87
C THR A 57 19.32 -28.54 -2.17
N GLN A 58 19.93 -29.06 -1.11
CA GLN A 58 19.41 -30.18 -0.31
C GLN A 58 18.15 -29.77 0.48
N ALA A 59 18.07 -28.53 0.97
CA ALA A 59 16.89 -27.99 1.65
C ALA A 59 15.78 -27.49 0.70
N GLY A 60 16.01 -27.54 -0.63
CA GLY A 60 15.07 -27.01 -1.62
C GLY A 60 14.95 -25.47 -1.61
N LEU A 61 15.98 -24.79 -1.11
CA LEU A 61 16.09 -23.33 -1.03
C LEU A 61 16.94 -22.77 -2.19
N LYS A 62 16.62 -21.55 -2.64
CA LYS A 62 17.37 -20.82 -3.66
C LYS A 62 18.16 -19.68 -3.03
N LEU A 63 19.40 -19.51 -3.45
CA LEU A 63 20.23 -18.37 -3.04
C LEU A 63 19.82 -17.15 -3.86
N ALA A 64 19.39 -16.10 -3.17
CA ALA A 64 19.24 -14.77 -3.73
C ALA A 64 20.63 -14.15 -3.92
N LYS A 65 20.79 -13.33 -4.98
CA LYS A 65 22.03 -12.59 -5.23
C LYS A 65 22.23 -11.40 -4.27
N LEU A 66 21.22 -11.11 -3.46
CA LEU A 66 21.18 -9.96 -2.57
C LEU A 66 21.66 -10.34 -1.18
N ASP A 67 22.39 -9.42 -0.57
CA ASP A 67 22.86 -9.55 0.80
C ASP A 67 21.73 -9.34 1.83
N THR A 68 21.91 -9.88 3.03
CA THR A 68 20.98 -9.76 4.15
C THR A 68 20.71 -8.30 4.51
N GLN A 69 21.76 -7.47 4.57
CA GLN A 69 21.65 -6.06 4.93
C GLN A 69 20.93 -5.26 3.84
N THR A 70 21.21 -5.54 2.56
CA THR A 70 20.56 -4.86 1.44
C THR A 70 19.10 -5.24 1.33
N THR A 71 18.77 -6.52 1.56
CA THR A 71 17.38 -7.00 1.56
C THR A 71 16.59 -6.38 2.70
N GLY A 72 17.18 -6.26 3.90
CA GLY A 72 16.56 -5.59 5.04
C GLY A 72 16.28 -4.11 4.80
N ILE A 73 17.26 -3.36 4.29
CA ILE A 73 17.10 -1.94 3.95
C ILE A 73 16.01 -1.75 2.90
N LEU A 74 15.99 -2.60 1.86
CA LEU A 74 15.00 -2.55 0.80
C LEU A 74 13.59 -2.78 1.35
N LEU A 75 13.42 -3.77 2.24
CA LEU A 75 12.12 -4.07 2.85
C LEU A 75 11.62 -2.91 3.72
N VAL A 76 12.48 -2.35 4.57
CA VAL A 76 12.13 -1.21 5.44
C VAL A 76 11.78 0.03 4.62
N LEU A 77 12.59 0.36 3.61
CA LEU A 77 12.33 1.49 2.73
C LEU A 77 11.01 1.31 2.00
N HIS A 78 10.74 0.09 1.52
CA HIS A 78 9.50 -0.23 0.84
C HIS A 78 8.27 -0.08 1.75
N ASP A 79 8.33 -0.63 2.97
CA ASP A 79 7.24 -0.50 3.96
C ASP A 79 7.00 0.96 4.33
N LEU A 80 8.05 1.76 4.53
CA LEU A 80 7.93 3.20 4.79
C LEU A 80 7.24 3.92 3.64
N LEU A 81 7.66 3.66 2.39
CA LEU A 81 7.03 4.24 1.21
C LEU A 81 5.56 3.82 1.09
N TYR A 82 5.24 2.56 1.37
CA TYR A 82 3.87 2.05 1.36
C TYR A 82 3.00 2.80 2.39
N ILE A 83 3.47 2.98 3.62
CA ILE A 83 2.76 3.70 4.68
C ILE A 83 2.50 5.16 4.25
N ILE A 84 3.53 5.86 3.76
CA ILE A 84 3.41 7.26 3.32
C ILE A 84 2.41 7.39 2.18
N LEU A 85 2.50 6.51 1.17
CA LEU A 85 1.58 6.50 0.04
C LEU A 85 0.14 6.21 0.49
N SER A 86 -0.05 5.23 1.37
CA SER A 86 -1.36 4.88 1.92
C SER A 86 -2.01 6.05 2.66
N VAL A 87 -1.28 6.71 3.56
CA VAL A 87 -1.76 7.90 4.28
C VAL A 87 -2.10 9.02 3.31
N SER A 88 -1.27 9.23 2.27
CA SER A 88 -1.51 10.26 1.26
C SER A 88 -2.82 10.02 0.48
N VAL A 89 -3.11 8.76 0.12
CA VAL A 89 -4.34 8.37 -0.59
C VAL A 89 -5.56 8.57 0.27
N ILE A 90 -5.50 8.16 1.54
CA ILE A 90 -6.60 8.35 2.50
C ILE A 90 -6.89 9.84 2.70
N SER A 91 -5.85 10.63 2.94
CA SER A 91 -5.97 12.09 3.11
C SER A 91 -6.56 12.77 1.86
N ALA A 92 -6.08 12.41 0.67
CA ALA A 92 -6.60 12.93 -0.59
C ALA A 92 -8.09 12.55 -0.79
N THR A 93 -8.49 11.34 -0.41
CA THR A 93 -9.89 10.88 -0.48
C THR A 93 -10.78 11.72 0.41
N ILE A 94 -10.38 11.92 1.68
CA ILE A 94 -11.11 12.75 2.64
C ILE A 94 -11.23 14.19 2.12
N PHE A 95 -10.14 14.75 1.58
CA PHE A 95 -10.13 16.11 1.03
C PHE A 95 -11.12 16.28 -0.13
N ILE A 96 -11.19 15.29 -1.04
CA ILE A 96 -12.15 15.30 -2.15
C ILE A 96 -13.58 15.23 -1.64
N LEU A 97 -13.88 14.38 -0.66
CA LEU A 97 -15.21 14.29 -0.05
C LEU A 97 -15.63 15.63 0.56
N ILE A 98 -14.74 16.27 1.33
CA ILE A 98 -14.98 17.60 1.92
C ILE A 98 -15.26 18.64 0.82
N LYS A 99 -14.48 18.64 -0.26
CA LYS A 99 -14.68 19.54 -1.41
C LYS A 99 -16.03 19.30 -2.09
N ILE A 100 -16.45 18.06 -2.28
CA ILE A 100 -17.74 17.72 -2.90
C ILE A 100 -18.89 18.21 -2.01
N VAL A 101 -18.86 17.89 -0.71
CA VAL A 101 -19.94 18.32 0.20
C VAL A 101 -19.98 19.84 0.31
N LYS A 102 -18.82 20.52 0.37
CA LYS A 102 -18.77 21.98 0.35
C LYS A 102 -19.37 22.56 -0.93
N TYR A 103 -19.12 21.95 -2.09
CA TYR A 103 -19.67 22.39 -3.36
C TYR A 103 -21.19 22.21 -3.43
N GLU A 104 -21.70 21.02 -3.09
CA GLU A 104 -23.14 20.75 -3.07
C GLU A 104 -23.87 21.63 -2.05
N ARG A 105 -23.24 21.91 -0.90
CA ARG A 105 -23.80 22.80 0.12
C ARG A 105 -23.96 24.23 -0.39
N LEU A 106 -22.95 24.76 -1.09
CA LEU A 106 -23.01 26.09 -1.72
C LEU A 106 -24.06 26.12 -2.84
N LYS A 107 -24.16 25.06 -3.65
CA LYS A 107 -25.16 24.93 -4.71
C LYS A 107 -26.59 24.89 -4.15
N ALA A 108 -26.79 24.27 -2.99
CA ALA A 108 -28.07 24.23 -2.28
C ALA A 108 -28.38 25.53 -1.49
N GLY A 109 -27.52 26.55 -1.56
CA GLY A 109 -27.70 27.81 -0.85
C GLY A 109 -27.64 27.69 0.68
N LYS A 110 -27.05 26.62 1.21
CA LYS A 110 -27.05 26.35 2.66
C LYS A 110 -25.79 26.89 3.33
N GLY A 111 -25.98 27.53 4.49
CA GLY A 111 -24.93 28.11 5.32
C GLY A 111 -24.22 27.10 6.22
N LYS A 112 -23.80 27.54 7.41
CA LYS A 112 -23.20 26.67 8.44
C LYS A 112 -24.26 25.68 8.94
N MET A 113 -23.96 24.39 8.83
CA MET A 113 -24.83 23.31 9.30
C MET A 113 -24.28 22.68 10.56
N ASN A 114 -25.16 22.16 11.41
CA ASN A 114 -24.75 21.29 12.52
C ASN A 114 -24.43 19.87 12.02
N MET A 115 -23.73 19.05 12.82
CA MET A 115 -23.28 17.70 12.43
C MET A 115 -24.44 16.77 12.04
N LYS A 116 -25.60 16.88 12.72
CA LYS A 116 -26.82 16.13 12.35
C LYS A 116 -27.34 16.50 10.96
N GLU A 117 -27.38 17.80 10.65
CA GLU A 117 -27.82 18.29 9.34
C GLU A 117 -26.83 17.90 8.25
N TYR A 118 -25.53 17.89 8.58
CA TYR A 118 -24.49 17.44 7.67
C TYR A 118 -24.66 15.96 7.28
N CYS A 119 -24.87 15.07 8.26
CA CYS A 119 -25.15 13.65 7.99
C CYS A 119 -26.41 13.45 7.16
N LYS A 120 -27.49 14.18 7.48
CA LYS A 120 -28.75 14.11 6.70
C LYS A 120 -28.54 14.60 5.27
N PHE A 121 -27.85 15.73 5.08
CA PHE A 121 -27.54 16.27 3.76
C PHE A 121 -26.68 15.32 2.93
N CYS A 122 -25.65 14.70 3.52
CA CYS A 122 -24.86 13.67 2.85
C CYS A 122 -25.69 12.44 2.47
N LYS A 123 -26.60 11.98 3.35
CA LYS A 123 -27.52 10.87 3.07
C LYS A 123 -28.47 11.20 1.91
N ASP A 124 -29.04 12.39 1.92
CA ASP A 124 -29.93 12.87 0.85
C ASP A 124 -29.16 12.99 -0.48
N LEU A 125 -27.93 13.51 -0.47
CA LEU A 125 -27.07 13.59 -1.66
C LEU A 125 -26.72 12.22 -2.26
N MET A 126 -26.54 11.20 -1.42
CA MET A 126 -26.29 9.83 -1.89
C MET A 126 -27.57 9.23 -2.50
N ASN A 127 -28.71 9.36 -1.84
CA ASN A 127 -29.99 8.84 -2.36
C ASN A 127 -30.45 9.54 -3.64
N ASN A 128 -30.29 10.86 -3.75
CA ASN A 128 -30.76 11.65 -4.89
C ASN A 128 -29.88 11.49 -6.15
N LYS A 129 -28.70 10.85 -6.01
CA LYS A 129 -27.84 10.46 -7.14
C LYS A 129 -28.11 9.03 -7.65
N ILE A 130 -28.92 8.25 -6.93
CA ILE A 130 -29.22 6.85 -7.23
C ILE A 130 -30.54 6.70 -8.00
N ASN A 131 -31.41 7.72 -7.97
CA ASN A 131 -32.55 7.89 -8.88
C ASN A 131 -32.17 8.81 -10.06
#